data_AF-A0AAE3L401-F1
#
_entry.id   AF-A0AAE3L401-F1
#
_cell.length_a   1.000
_cell.length_b   1.000
_cell.length_c   1.000
_cell.angle_alpha   90.00
_cell.angle_beta   90.00
_cell.angle_gamma   90.00
#
_symmetry.space_group_name_H-M   'P 1'
#
loop_
_entity.id
_entity.type
_entity.pdbx_description
1 polymer ?
#
loop_
_entity_poly.entity_id
_entity_poly.type
_entity_poly.pdbx_seq_one_letter_code
_entity_poly.pdbx_strand_id
1 'polypeptide(L)'
;MSVKHALLSASSAHKWIACPPSALLSKKFEDASSSFAQEGTDAHTLAQYKLEKLLGLNTKDPTESLSFYDEEMNSHAEYYAAFVLEQLEKAKETCADPQILIEQKLDFSKYVPEGYGHVDCLIIADGTLTVIDYKYGLGIKVSAERNPQMFCYALGGLALFDGIYDIDNIHLIIYQPRRENISEYSISKSELIKWAEEVLTPTAQLAIKGEGEYKAGEHCQFCKAKATCRKRAEYNLELAKYDFEEPATLDNDEIAAILTKADELVSWVNDVKDYALNEALNGTKFEGFKVVSGRSNRKYTDESAVADVVIAAGRDPYEKKLLGITAMTALLGKKTFEDILGGLTFKPPGKPVLVTADDKRPEYNSAFEDFDEN
;
A
#
# COMPACT_ATOMS: atom_id res chain seq x y z
N MET A 1 32.12 -19.12 16.39
CA MET A 1 31.84 -19.64 15.03
C MET A 1 30.56 -18.99 14.57
N SER A 2 30.53 -18.28 13.43
CA SER A 2 29.28 -17.65 12.99
C SER A 2 28.28 -18.76 12.66
N VAL A 3 27.12 -18.76 13.33
CA VAL A 3 26.05 -19.69 13.03
C VAL A 3 25.63 -19.38 11.60
N LYS A 4 25.94 -20.27 10.66
CA LYS A 4 25.46 -20.15 9.26
C LYS A 4 23.94 -20.29 9.33
N HIS A 5 23.21 -19.18 9.30
CA HIS A 5 21.76 -19.21 9.29
C HIS A 5 21.29 -19.92 8.01
N ALA A 6 20.50 -20.98 8.17
CA ALA A 6 19.82 -21.65 7.06
C ALA A 6 19.01 -20.60 6.28
N LEU A 7 19.05 -20.66 4.95
CA LEU A 7 18.31 -19.73 4.09
C LEU A 7 16.81 -19.70 4.44
N LEU A 8 16.26 -20.87 4.75
CA LEU A 8 14.85 -21.08 5.10
C LEU A 8 14.73 -21.60 6.54
N SER A 9 15.11 -20.78 7.52
CA SER A 9 14.93 -21.15 8.93
C SER A 9 13.44 -21.22 9.32
N ALA A 10 13.10 -22.08 10.28
CA ALA A 10 11.74 -22.15 10.85
C ALA A 10 11.29 -20.80 11.43
N SER A 11 12.16 -20.09 12.16
CA SER A 11 11.87 -18.77 12.74
C SER A 11 11.57 -17.68 11.71
N SER A 12 12.00 -17.87 10.46
CA SER A 12 11.71 -16.97 9.35
C SER A 12 10.65 -17.49 8.38
N ALA A 13 10.02 -18.64 8.67
CA ALA A 13 9.04 -19.31 7.81
C ALA A 13 7.90 -18.41 7.37
N HIS A 14 7.33 -17.63 8.28
CA HIS A 14 6.27 -16.67 7.95
C HIS A 14 6.68 -15.66 6.84
N LYS A 15 7.97 -15.30 6.73
CA LYS A 15 8.46 -14.37 5.70
C LYS A 15 8.58 -15.03 4.34
N TRP A 16 9.30 -16.14 4.27
CA TRP A 16 9.62 -16.78 3.00
C TRP A 16 8.44 -17.60 2.47
N ILE A 17 7.48 -17.99 3.32
CA ILE A 17 6.20 -18.55 2.84
C ILE A 17 5.34 -17.45 2.21
N ALA A 18 5.22 -16.29 2.87
CA ALA A 18 4.40 -15.20 2.36
C ALA A 18 5.00 -14.51 1.12
N CYS A 19 6.34 -14.41 1.05
CA CYS A 19 7.06 -13.74 -0.01
C CYS A 19 8.34 -14.53 -0.36
N PRO A 20 8.23 -15.61 -1.15
CA PRO A 20 9.33 -16.53 -1.44
C PRO A 20 10.61 -15.88 -1.97
N PRO A 21 10.57 -14.95 -2.96
CA PRO A 21 11.80 -14.35 -3.47
C PRO A 21 12.47 -13.41 -2.45
N SER A 22 11.81 -13.06 -1.34
CA SER A 22 12.41 -12.26 -0.26
C SER A 22 13.51 -13.00 0.50
N ALA A 23 13.53 -14.33 0.48
CA ALA A 23 14.55 -15.14 1.16
C ALA A 23 15.94 -14.89 0.56
N LEU A 24 16.08 -15.05 -0.75
CA LEU A 24 17.32 -14.74 -1.47
C LEU A 24 17.61 -13.23 -1.50
N LEU A 25 16.59 -12.38 -1.64
CA LEU A 25 16.80 -10.93 -1.59
C LEU A 25 17.43 -10.51 -0.25
N SER A 26 16.97 -11.07 0.86
CA SER A 26 17.46 -10.78 2.20
C SER A 26 18.92 -11.18 2.41
N LYS A 27 19.45 -12.16 1.66
CA LYS A 27 20.89 -12.52 1.72
C LYS A 27 21.82 -11.41 1.24
N LYS A 28 21.31 -10.43 0.47
CA LYS A 28 22.10 -9.27 0.02
C LYS A 28 22.29 -8.21 1.12
N PHE A 29 21.65 -8.39 2.28
CA PHE A 29 21.67 -7.45 3.39
C PHE A 29 22.32 -8.11 4.60
N GLU A 30 23.17 -7.36 5.29
CA GLU A 30 23.84 -7.80 6.51
C GLU A 30 22.83 -8.09 7.63
N ASP A 31 23.17 -9.05 8.49
CA ASP A 31 22.44 -9.26 9.74
C ASP A 31 22.76 -8.12 10.71
N ALA A 32 21.73 -7.38 11.10
CA ALA A 32 21.83 -6.41 12.19
C ALA A 32 21.43 -7.12 13.49
N SER A 33 22.39 -7.38 14.38
CA SER A 33 22.08 -7.78 15.75
C SER A 33 21.56 -6.56 16.52
N SER A 34 20.35 -6.65 17.08
CA SER A 34 19.79 -5.62 17.96
C SER A 34 19.96 -6.04 19.42
N SER A 35 19.96 -5.06 20.34
CA SER A 35 19.89 -5.35 21.79
C SER A 35 18.71 -6.25 22.14
N PHE A 36 17.57 -6.07 21.48
CA PHE A 36 16.38 -6.91 21.64
C PHE A 36 16.61 -8.39 21.25
N ALA A 37 17.43 -8.64 20.21
CA ALA A 37 17.75 -10.02 19.82
C ALA A 37 18.66 -10.71 20.87
N GLN A 38 19.58 -9.95 21.47
CA GLN A 38 20.42 -10.45 22.55
C GLN A 38 19.62 -10.64 23.85
N GLU A 39 18.76 -9.69 24.22
CA GLU A 39 17.84 -9.80 25.37
C GLU A 39 16.96 -11.05 25.25
N GLY A 40 16.43 -11.33 24.06
CA GLY A 40 15.71 -12.57 23.80
C GLY A 40 16.59 -13.81 23.99
N THR A 41 17.82 -13.82 23.46
CA THR A 41 18.75 -14.95 23.61
C THR A 41 19.07 -15.23 25.09
N ASP A 42 19.31 -14.17 25.87
CA ASP A 42 19.57 -14.28 27.31
C ASP A 42 18.35 -14.85 28.05
N ALA A 43 17.14 -14.39 27.69
CA ALA A 43 15.91 -14.88 28.29
C ALA A 43 15.64 -16.37 27.99
N HIS A 44 15.88 -16.83 26.76
CA HIS A 44 15.78 -18.26 26.41
C HIS A 44 16.82 -19.10 27.17
N THR A 45 18.06 -18.61 27.27
CA THR A 45 19.13 -19.30 28.02
C THR A 45 18.75 -19.45 29.50
N LEU A 46 18.18 -18.41 30.11
CA LEU A 46 17.72 -18.46 31.49
C LEU A 46 16.51 -19.40 31.65
N ALA A 47 15.53 -19.34 30.74
CA ALA A 47 14.35 -20.19 30.73
C ALA A 47 14.71 -21.69 30.61
N GLN A 48 15.65 -22.03 29.72
CA GLN A 48 16.23 -23.36 29.60
C GLN A 48 16.80 -23.83 30.95
N TYR A 49 17.69 -23.04 31.55
CA TYR A 49 18.32 -23.37 32.84
C TYR A 49 17.29 -23.61 33.94
N LYS A 50 16.27 -22.74 34.05
CA LYS A 50 15.22 -22.87 35.07
C LYS A 50 14.43 -24.18 34.89
N LEU A 51 14.08 -24.53 33.66
CA LEU A 51 13.36 -25.77 33.35
C LEU A 51 14.22 -27.00 33.63
N GLU A 52 15.45 -27.03 33.16
CA GLU A 52 16.40 -28.13 33.42
C GLU A 52 16.60 -28.35 34.92
N LYS A 53 16.77 -27.27 35.69
CA LYS A 53 16.91 -27.31 37.14
C LYS A 53 15.67 -27.90 37.82
N LEU A 54 14.47 -27.51 37.42
CA LEU A 54 13.23 -28.06 38.01
C LEU A 54 13.03 -29.54 37.67
N LEU A 55 13.50 -30.00 36.51
CA LEU A 55 13.51 -31.41 36.13
C LEU A 55 14.61 -32.24 36.81
N GLY A 56 15.47 -31.60 37.62
CA GLY A 56 16.58 -32.26 38.30
C GLY A 56 17.75 -32.61 37.38
N LEU A 57 17.82 -31.98 36.20
CA LEU A 57 18.94 -32.16 35.27
C LEU A 57 20.16 -31.39 35.76
N ASN A 58 21.35 -31.94 35.49
CA ASN A 58 22.59 -31.27 35.82
C ASN A 58 22.84 -30.12 34.83
N THR A 59 22.69 -28.89 35.29
CA THR A 59 22.83 -27.67 34.48
C THR A 59 23.62 -26.60 35.24
N LYS A 60 24.22 -25.66 34.51
CA LYS A 60 25.01 -24.56 35.08
C LYS A 60 24.22 -23.26 35.03
N ASP A 61 24.20 -22.54 36.15
CA ASP A 61 23.58 -21.22 36.21
C ASP A 61 24.21 -20.24 35.21
N PRO A 62 23.45 -19.71 34.23
CA PRO A 62 23.98 -18.82 33.21
C PRO A 62 23.99 -17.36 33.64
N THR A 63 23.43 -16.99 34.80
CA THR A 63 23.11 -15.60 35.18
C THR A 63 24.28 -14.63 35.02
N GLU A 64 25.50 -15.02 35.45
CA GLU A 64 26.70 -14.16 35.35
C GLU A 64 27.15 -13.89 33.90
N SER A 65 26.70 -14.71 32.94
CA SER A 65 27.06 -14.58 31.52
C SER A 65 26.03 -13.83 30.68
N LEU A 66 24.88 -13.50 31.25
CA LEU A 66 23.79 -12.80 30.57
C LEU A 66 24.08 -11.30 30.50
N SER A 67 23.82 -10.70 29.35
CA SER A 67 24.03 -9.26 29.11
C SER A 67 22.87 -8.40 29.60
N PHE A 68 21.64 -8.93 29.59
CA PHE A 68 20.40 -8.20 29.87
C PHE A 68 19.61 -8.76 31.08
N TYR A 69 20.27 -9.48 31.99
CA TYR A 69 19.60 -10.06 33.15
C TYR A 69 18.98 -9.00 34.07
N ASP A 70 17.72 -9.22 34.44
CA ASP A 70 17.01 -8.51 35.50
C ASP A 70 16.00 -9.43 36.22
N GLU A 71 15.39 -8.93 37.30
CA GLU A 71 14.42 -9.68 38.11
C GLU A 71 13.11 -10.00 37.35
N GLU A 72 12.74 -9.16 36.37
CA GLU A 72 11.57 -9.40 35.50
C GLU A 72 11.84 -10.65 34.63
N MET A 73 12.99 -10.71 33.97
CA MET A 73 13.45 -11.84 33.16
C MET A 73 13.55 -13.10 34.01
N ASN A 74 14.11 -13.01 35.22
CA ASN A 74 14.19 -14.13 36.14
C ASN A 74 12.80 -14.71 36.48
N SER A 75 11.87 -13.83 36.84
CA SER A 75 10.50 -14.23 37.18
C SER A 75 9.78 -14.85 35.97
N HIS A 76 9.91 -14.25 34.79
CA HIS A 76 9.32 -14.78 33.56
C HIS A 76 9.90 -16.13 33.12
N ALA A 77 11.20 -16.34 33.31
CA ALA A 77 11.85 -17.63 33.06
C ALA A 77 11.36 -18.70 34.04
N GLU A 78 11.18 -18.35 35.32
CA GLU A 78 10.59 -19.25 36.33
C GLU A 78 9.13 -19.62 36.02
N TYR A 79 8.31 -18.66 35.60
CA TYR A 79 6.92 -18.91 35.22
C TYR A 79 6.80 -19.78 33.96
N TYR A 80 7.66 -19.55 32.96
CA TYR A 80 7.73 -20.43 31.79
C TYR A 80 8.09 -21.86 32.19
N ALA A 81 9.13 -22.04 33.00
CA ALA A 81 9.56 -23.36 33.45
C ALA A 81 8.46 -24.10 34.23
N ALA A 82 7.77 -23.40 35.13
CA ALA A 82 6.61 -23.95 35.86
C ALA A 82 5.46 -24.33 34.92
N PHE A 83 5.16 -23.49 33.93
CA PHE A 83 4.13 -23.77 32.93
C PHE A 83 4.45 -25.02 32.11
N VAL A 84 5.69 -25.18 31.64
CA VAL A 84 6.11 -26.38 30.89
C VAL A 84 5.96 -27.65 31.72
N LEU A 85 6.30 -27.61 33.02
CA LEU A 85 6.08 -28.74 33.91
C LEU A 85 4.61 -29.09 34.05
N GLU A 86 3.73 -28.09 34.15
CA GLU A 86 2.28 -28.33 34.18
C GLU A 86 1.81 -29.06 32.91
N GLN A 87 2.33 -28.70 31.74
CA GLN A 87 2.02 -29.40 30.48
C GLN A 87 2.56 -30.83 30.47
N LEU A 88 3.75 -31.06 31.04
CA LEU A 88 4.32 -32.40 31.17
C LEU A 88 3.51 -33.27 32.13
N GLU A 89 3.06 -32.73 33.26
CA GLU A 89 2.19 -33.47 34.20
C GLU A 89 0.84 -33.83 33.55
N LYS A 90 0.24 -32.91 32.77
CA LYS A 90 -0.97 -33.22 31.97
C LYS A 90 -0.74 -34.37 31.00
N ALA A 91 0.42 -34.41 30.33
CA ALA A 91 0.75 -35.50 29.42
C ALA A 91 0.88 -36.86 30.14
N LYS A 92 1.35 -36.86 31.41
CA LYS A 92 1.45 -38.06 32.25
C LYS A 92 0.08 -38.62 32.67
N GLU A 93 -0.99 -37.83 32.59
CA GLU A 93 -2.33 -38.32 32.88
C GLU A 93 -2.84 -39.31 31.82
N THR A 94 -2.37 -39.18 30.58
CA THR A 94 -2.83 -39.98 29.43
C THR A 94 -1.75 -40.89 28.83
N CYS A 95 -0.47 -40.65 29.13
CA CYS A 95 0.66 -41.44 28.66
C CYS A 95 1.55 -41.83 29.85
N ALA A 96 1.95 -43.09 29.95
CA ALA A 96 2.73 -43.59 31.09
C ALA A 96 4.20 -43.10 31.08
N ASP A 97 4.73 -42.81 29.89
CA ASP A 97 6.14 -42.53 29.66
C ASP A 97 6.38 -41.35 28.68
N PRO A 98 5.75 -40.17 28.91
CA PRO A 98 5.95 -39.02 28.04
C PRO A 98 7.41 -38.56 28.08
N GLN A 99 7.92 -38.12 26.93
CA GLN A 99 9.26 -37.56 26.80
C GLN A 99 9.20 -36.04 26.78
N ILE A 100 10.22 -35.40 27.36
CA ILE A 100 10.43 -33.96 27.27
C ILE A 100 11.82 -33.70 26.69
N LEU A 101 11.89 -32.84 25.67
CA LEU A 101 13.14 -32.39 25.05
C LEU A 101 13.21 -30.87 25.12
N ILE A 102 14.37 -30.36 25.52
CA ILE A 102 14.62 -28.93 25.77
C ILE A 102 15.71 -28.45 24.82
N GLU A 103 15.51 -27.29 24.20
CA GLU A 103 16.43 -26.71 23.19
C GLU A 103 16.82 -27.72 22.09
N GLN A 104 15.86 -28.55 21.71
CA GLN A 104 16.11 -29.66 20.80
C GLN A 104 16.22 -29.15 19.37
N LYS A 105 17.31 -29.54 18.70
CA LYS A 105 17.43 -29.37 17.25
C LYS A 105 16.47 -30.32 16.54
N LEU A 106 15.55 -29.78 15.76
CA LEU A 106 14.56 -30.50 14.98
C LEU A 106 14.87 -30.40 13.49
N ASP A 107 14.89 -31.55 12.81
CA ASP A 107 15.18 -31.67 11.39
C ASP A 107 13.85 -31.87 10.62
N PHE A 108 13.53 -30.94 9.72
CA PHE A 108 12.39 -31.03 8.81
C PHE A 108 12.86 -31.03 7.34
N SER A 109 14.08 -31.49 7.10
CA SER A 109 14.74 -31.48 5.79
C SER A 109 14.03 -32.30 4.72
N LYS A 110 13.17 -33.24 5.16
CA LYS A 110 12.21 -33.96 4.31
C LYS A 110 11.34 -33.01 3.47
N TYR A 111 10.96 -31.86 4.01
CA TYR A 111 10.06 -30.89 3.37
C TYR A 111 10.80 -29.65 2.85
N VAL A 112 11.84 -29.21 3.56
CA VAL A 112 12.60 -28.01 3.22
C VAL A 112 14.08 -28.39 3.19
N PRO A 113 14.78 -28.42 2.03
CA PRO A 113 16.19 -28.78 1.99
C PRO A 113 17.04 -27.99 2.99
N GLU A 114 17.87 -28.71 3.78
CA GLU A 114 18.67 -28.16 4.89
C GLU A 114 17.83 -27.47 6.00
N GLY A 115 16.53 -27.74 6.04
CA GLY A 115 15.57 -27.16 6.98
C GLY A 115 15.72 -27.77 8.38
N TYR A 116 16.11 -26.91 9.33
CA TYR A 116 16.13 -27.26 10.75
C TYR A 116 15.70 -26.07 11.61
N GLY A 117 15.41 -26.37 12.87
CA GLY A 117 15.08 -25.38 13.89
C GLY A 117 15.48 -25.87 15.28
N HIS A 118 15.40 -24.99 16.27
CA HIS A 118 15.54 -25.35 17.69
C HIS A 118 14.23 -25.00 18.36
N VAL A 119 13.60 -26.00 18.96
CA VAL A 119 12.40 -25.81 19.77
C VAL A 119 12.81 -25.61 21.21
N ASP A 120 12.17 -24.67 21.91
CA ASP A 120 12.49 -24.41 23.31
C ASP A 120 12.08 -25.59 24.19
N CYS A 121 10.87 -26.13 23.97
CA CYS A 121 10.41 -27.38 24.58
C CYS A 121 9.50 -28.20 23.66
N LEU A 122 9.73 -29.51 23.62
CA LEU A 122 8.89 -30.51 22.96
C LEU A 122 8.48 -31.58 23.97
N ILE A 123 7.17 -31.83 24.09
CA ILE A 123 6.63 -32.92 24.89
C ILE A 123 6.00 -33.94 23.94
N ILE A 124 6.40 -35.19 24.07
CA ILE A 124 5.92 -36.30 23.24
C ILE A 124 5.19 -37.29 24.12
N ALA A 125 3.93 -37.57 23.79
CA ALA A 125 3.07 -38.52 24.48
C ALA A 125 2.20 -39.27 23.46
N ASP A 126 1.67 -40.43 23.84
CA ASP A 126 0.68 -41.12 23.01
C ASP A 126 -0.51 -40.20 22.70
N GLY A 127 -0.92 -40.19 21.43
CA GLY A 127 -1.98 -39.35 20.90
C GLY A 127 -1.58 -37.91 20.58
N THR A 128 -0.64 -37.29 21.32
CA THR A 128 -0.36 -35.84 21.19
C THR A 128 1.13 -35.47 21.23
N LEU A 129 1.57 -34.69 20.25
CA LEU A 129 2.84 -33.97 20.26
C LEU A 129 2.61 -32.51 20.65
N THR A 130 3.21 -32.06 21.75
CA THR A 130 3.09 -30.67 22.22
C THR A 130 4.38 -29.88 21.96
N VAL A 131 4.28 -28.82 21.17
CA VAL A 131 5.38 -27.89 20.86
C VAL A 131 5.18 -26.62 21.68
N ILE A 132 6.15 -26.23 22.49
CA ILE A 132 6.10 -25.02 23.31
C ILE A 132 7.25 -24.10 22.89
N ASP A 133 6.92 -22.89 22.44
CA ASP A 133 7.89 -21.86 22.03
C ASP A 133 7.72 -20.64 22.96
N TYR A 134 8.82 -20.27 23.59
CA TYR A 134 8.97 -19.13 24.46
C TYR A 134 9.20 -17.87 23.62
N LYS A 135 8.50 -16.78 23.94
CA LYS A 135 8.70 -15.48 23.31
C LYS A 135 8.88 -14.41 24.37
N TYR A 136 10.07 -13.83 24.44
CA TYR A 136 10.35 -12.76 25.41
C TYR A 136 10.09 -11.34 24.87
N GLY A 137 9.87 -11.18 23.56
CA GLY A 137 9.71 -9.85 22.96
C GLY A 137 8.47 -9.09 23.44
N LEU A 138 8.63 -7.80 23.73
CA LEU A 138 7.55 -6.90 24.20
C LEU A 138 6.65 -6.35 23.05
N GLY A 139 7.20 -6.26 21.84
CA GLY A 139 6.60 -5.47 20.76
C GLY A 139 5.35 -6.08 20.12
N ILE A 140 5.40 -7.36 19.75
CA ILE A 140 4.37 -7.99 18.89
C ILE A 140 3.81 -9.21 19.60
N LYS A 141 2.48 -9.26 19.74
CA LYS A 141 1.78 -10.44 20.23
C LYS A 141 1.90 -11.56 19.20
N VAL A 142 2.37 -12.73 19.62
CA VAL A 142 2.57 -13.87 18.71
C VAL A 142 1.47 -14.91 18.93
N SER A 143 0.82 -15.35 17.86
CA SER A 143 -0.24 -16.37 17.86
C SER A 143 0.32 -17.74 17.49
N ALA A 144 -0.14 -18.79 18.18
CA ALA A 144 0.12 -20.19 17.83
C ALA A 144 -0.75 -20.66 16.65
N GLU A 145 -1.86 -19.96 16.38
CA GLU A 145 -2.81 -20.34 15.33
C GLU A 145 -2.14 -20.37 13.95
N ARG A 146 -2.09 -21.58 13.38
CA ARG A 146 -1.47 -21.87 12.07
C ARG A 146 -0.09 -21.23 11.89
N ASN A 147 0.69 -21.16 12.98
CA ASN A 147 2.00 -20.52 12.97
C ASN A 147 3.03 -21.37 12.21
N PRO A 148 3.64 -20.86 11.11
CA PRO A 148 4.55 -21.67 10.31
C PRO A 148 5.82 -22.12 11.02
N GLN A 149 6.34 -21.34 11.99
CA GLN A 149 7.50 -21.74 12.80
C GLN A 149 7.15 -22.98 13.62
N MET A 150 6.01 -22.92 14.33
CA MET A 150 5.51 -24.00 15.18
C MET A 150 5.21 -25.27 14.38
N PHE A 151 4.62 -25.12 13.18
CA PHE A 151 4.41 -26.25 12.27
C PHE A 151 5.72 -26.90 11.81
N CYS A 152 6.76 -26.11 11.49
CA CYS A 152 8.07 -26.66 11.15
C CYS A 152 8.68 -27.45 12.31
N TYR A 153 8.52 -26.96 13.55
CA TYR A 153 8.94 -27.70 14.74
C TYR A 153 8.15 -28.99 14.91
N ALA A 154 6.82 -28.95 14.81
CA ALA A 154 6.00 -30.15 14.89
C ALA A 154 6.40 -31.20 13.85
N LEU A 155 6.67 -30.80 12.59
CA LEU A 155 7.15 -31.71 11.55
C LEU A 155 8.49 -32.37 11.90
N GLY A 156 9.43 -31.61 12.48
CA GLY A 156 10.69 -32.17 12.92
C GLY A 156 10.56 -33.06 14.17
N GLY A 157 9.63 -32.76 15.06
CA GLY A 157 9.28 -33.62 16.20
C GLY A 157 8.69 -34.96 15.76
N LEU A 158 7.75 -34.92 14.80
CA LEU A 158 7.20 -36.12 14.17
C LEU A 158 8.32 -36.95 13.50
N ALA A 159 9.24 -36.31 12.77
CA ALA A 159 10.33 -37.04 12.12
C ALA A 159 11.21 -37.85 13.08
N LEU A 160 11.31 -37.44 14.36
CA LEU A 160 12.08 -38.13 15.39
C LEU A 160 11.30 -39.26 16.08
N PHE A 161 9.98 -39.11 16.29
CA PHE A 161 9.22 -39.96 17.22
C PHE A 161 7.99 -40.65 16.64
N ASP A 162 7.59 -40.37 15.39
CA ASP A 162 6.38 -40.93 14.79
C ASP A 162 6.39 -42.45 14.62
N GLY A 163 7.57 -43.08 14.66
CA GLY A 163 7.72 -44.54 14.65
C GLY A 163 7.74 -45.18 16.04
N ILE A 164 7.67 -44.38 17.10
CA ILE A 164 7.77 -44.81 18.51
C ILE A 164 6.46 -44.54 19.25
N TYR A 165 5.86 -43.36 19.03
CA TYR A 165 4.60 -42.94 19.64
C TYR A 165 3.50 -42.83 18.57
N ASP A 166 2.29 -43.29 18.91
CA ASP A 166 1.12 -43.15 18.06
C ASP A 166 0.56 -41.72 18.19
N ILE A 167 1.06 -40.79 17.36
CA ILE A 167 0.69 -39.37 17.41
C ILE A 167 -0.40 -39.08 16.37
N ASP A 168 -1.55 -38.58 16.83
CA ASP A 168 -2.67 -38.16 15.97
C ASP A 168 -2.89 -36.64 16.00
N ASN A 169 -2.53 -35.99 17.11
CA ASN A 169 -2.78 -34.57 17.37
C ASN A 169 -1.49 -33.82 17.63
N ILE A 170 -1.45 -32.57 17.17
CA ILE A 170 -0.36 -31.64 17.40
C ILE A 170 -0.92 -30.47 18.19
N HIS A 171 -0.35 -30.20 19.36
CA HIS A 171 -0.72 -29.07 20.20
C HIS A 171 0.43 -28.06 20.20
N LEU A 172 0.15 -26.83 19.80
CA LEU A 172 1.13 -25.76 19.68
C LEU A 172 0.83 -24.71 20.73
N ILE A 173 1.86 -24.32 21.47
CA ILE A 173 1.75 -23.32 22.52
C ILE A 173 2.83 -22.27 22.32
N ILE A 174 2.41 -21.02 22.23
CA ILE A 174 3.30 -19.87 22.33
C ILE A 174 3.12 -19.24 23.70
N TYR A 175 4.21 -19.19 24.47
CA TYR A 175 4.24 -18.62 25.80
C TYR A 175 4.99 -17.28 25.79
N GLN A 176 4.27 -16.18 25.96
CA GLN A 176 4.80 -14.82 25.87
C GLN A 176 4.45 -14.00 27.12
N PRO A 177 5.26 -14.08 28.19
CA PRO A 177 4.85 -13.63 29.51
C PRO A 177 4.77 -12.10 29.64
N ARG A 178 5.67 -11.34 29.00
CA ARG A 178 5.65 -9.86 29.01
C ARG A 178 4.41 -9.23 28.36
N ARG A 179 3.61 -10.04 27.66
CA ARG A 179 2.35 -9.64 27.02
C ARG A 179 1.14 -10.32 27.64
N GLU A 180 1.34 -11.05 28.74
CA GLU A 180 0.32 -11.88 29.39
C GLU A 180 -0.40 -12.78 28.37
N ASN A 181 0.38 -13.34 27.43
CA ASN A 181 -0.16 -14.06 26.29
C ASN A 181 0.31 -15.52 26.32
N ILE A 182 -0.66 -16.41 26.49
CA ILE A 182 -0.52 -17.84 26.20
C ILE A 182 -1.47 -18.11 25.04
N SER A 183 -0.91 -18.41 23.87
CA SER A 183 -1.68 -18.72 22.67
C SER A 183 -1.53 -20.20 22.37
N GLU A 184 -2.67 -20.88 22.23
CA GLU A 184 -2.71 -22.31 21.96
C GLU A 184 -3.43 -22.60 20.65
N TYR A 185 -2.99 -23.63 19.94
CA TYR A 185 -3.62 -24.11 18.72
C TYR A 185 -3.40 -25.59 18.56
N SER A 186 -4.45 -26.33 18.21
CA SER A 186 -4.36 -27.76 17.92
C SER A 186 -4.73 -28.05 16.47
N ILE A 187 -4.01 -29.00 15.88
CA ILE A 187 -4.21 -29.46 14.50
C ILE A 187 -3.98 -30.97 14.44
N SER A 188 -4.69 -31.68 13.57
CA SER A 188 -4.40 -33.10 13.36
C SER A 188 -3.05 -33.29 12.66
N LYS A 189 -2.37 -34.42 12.93
CA LYS A 189 -1.17 -34.82 12.19
C LYS A 189 -1.42 -34.81 10.67
N SER A 190 -2.57 -35.32 10.24
CA SER A 190 -2.93 -35.38 8.82
C SER A 190 -2.98 -34.01 8.15
N GLU A 191 -3.56 -33.01 8.80
CA GLU A 191 -3.64 -31.64 8.27
C GLU A 191 -2.29 -30.93 8.31
N LEU A 192 -1.46 -31.19 9.32
CA LEU A 192 -0.08 -30.67 9.37
C LEU A 192 0.75 -31.21 8.20
N ILE A 193 0.67 -32.52 7.92
CA ILE A 193 1.36 -33.16 6.79
C ILE A 193 0.84 -32.60 5.47
N LYS A 194 -0.48 -32.44 5.33
CA LYS A 194 -1.09 -31.82 4.15
C LYS A 194 -0.56 -30.39 3.93
N TRP A 195 -0.48 -29.57 4.98
CA TRP A 195 0.12 -28.24 4.88
C TRP A 195 1.60 -28.30 4.46
N ALA A 196 2.35 -29.28 4.97
CA ALA A 196 3.75 -29.48 4.60
C ALA A 196 3.92 -29.80 3.11
N GLU A 197 3.03 -30.62 2.54
CA GLU A 197 3.06 -31.05 1.16
C GLU A 197 2.51 -29.99 0.19
N GLU A 198 1.40 -29.33 0.53
CA GLU A 198 0.69 -28.41 -0.36
C GLU A 198 1.22 -26.97 -0.28
N VAL A 199 1.76 -26.55 0.88
CA VAL A 199 2.19 -25.17 1.11
C VAL A 199 3.69 -25.10 1.36
N LEU A 200 4.21 -25.81 2.37
CA LEU A 200 5.59 -25.64 2.82
C LEU A 200 6.60 -26.03 1.74
N THR A 201 6.50 -27.26 1.24
CA THR A 201 7.45 -27.85 0.28
C THR A 201 7.49 -27.07 -1.05
N PRO A 202 6.35 -26.78 -1.71
CA PRO A 202 6.36 -26.04 -2.97
C PRO A 202 6.92 -24.63 -2.79
N THR A 203 6.58 -23.98 -1.67
CA THR A 203 7.03 -22.62 -1.40
C THR A 203 8.52 -22.56 -1.07
N ALA A 204 9.04 -23.54 -0.35
CA ALA A 204 10.48 -23.67 -0.10
C ALA A 204 11.28 -23.82 -1.40
N GLN A 205 10.78 -24.60 -2.36
CA GLN A 205 11.43 -24.76 -3.66
C GLN A 205 11.53 -23.44 -4.44
N LEU A 206 10.47 -22.62 -4.41
CA LEU A 206 10.49 -21.28 -5.00
C LEU A 206 11.48 -20.37 -4.27
N ALA A 207 11.42 -20.35 -2.93
CA ALA A 207 12.26 -19.47 -2.12
C ALA A 207 13.76 -19.77 -2.27
N ILE A 208 14.16 -21.04 -2.39
CA ILE A 208 15.55 -21.45 -2.63
C ILE A 208 16.07 -20.94 -3.97
N LYS A 209 15.22 -20.91 -5.00
CA LYS A 209 15.56 -20.42 -6.35
C LYS A 209 15.38 -18.90 -6.50
N GLY A 210 14.73 -18.24 -5.54
CA GLY A 210 14.34 -16.84 -5.65
C GLY A 210 13.21 -16.60 -6.65
N GLU A 211 12.41 -17.63 -6.91
CA GLU A 211 11.25 -17.61 -7.79
C GLU A 211 9.98 -17.22 -7.00
N GLY A 212 8.86 -17.06 -7.71
CA GLY A 212 7.57 -16.65 -7.13
C GLY A 212 7.37 -15.14 -7.11
N GLU A 213 6.29 -14.71 -6.48
CA GLU A 213 5.88 -13.30 -6.45
C GLU A 213 6.38 -12.58 -5.21
N TYR A 214 6.82 -11.34 -5.38
CA TYR A 214 6.96 -10.44 -4.24
C TYR A 214 5.58 -10.07 -3.71
N LYS A 215 5.37 -10.27 -2.40
CA LYS A 215 4.15 -9.87 -1.69
C LYS A 215 4.49 -8.97 -0.52
N ALA A 216 3.74 -7.87 -0.39
CA ALA A 216 3.79 -6.99 0.76
C ALA A 216 2.70 -7.39 1.76
N GLY A 217 2.99 -7.28 3.06
CA GLY A 217 2.10 -7.64 4.15
C GLY A 217 2.80 -7.49 5.50
N GLU A 218 2.22 -8.04 6.56
CA GLU A 218 2.75 -7.93 7.93
C GLU A 218 4.19 -8.46 8.07
N HIS A 219 4.55 -9.50 7.30
CA HIS A 219 5.90 -10.08 7.27
C HIS A 219 6.98 -9.09 6.82
N CYS A 220 6.61 -8.00 6.13
CA CYS A 220 7.55 -6.96 5.68
C CYS A 220 8.29 -6.28 6.84
N GLN A 221 7.73 -6.21 8.05
CA GLN A 221 8.37 -5.54 9.19
C GLN A 221 9.68 -6.24 9.63
N PHE A 222 9.76 -7.55 9.37
CA PHE A 222 10.89 -8.42 9.71
C PHE A 222 11.79 -8.72 8.49
N CYS A 223 11.47 -8.16 7.33
CA CYS A 223 12.26 -8.31 6.10
C CYS A 223 13.49 -7.42 6.15
N LYS A 224 14.66 -7.93 5.73
CA LYS A 224 15.89 -7.11 5.69
C LYS A 224 15.83 -6.04 4.62
N ALA A 225 15.17 -6.33 3.50
CA ALA A 225 14.95 -5.37 2.41
C ALA A 225 13.85 -4.34 2.70
N LYS A 226 13.27 -4.30 3.91
CA LYS A 226 12.04 -3.54 4.21
C LYS A 226 12.12 -2.04 3.92
N ALA A 227 13.31 -1.45 3.96
CA ALA A 227 13.53 -0.03 3.68
C ALA A 227 13.61 0.30 2.18
N THR A 228 14.04 -0.66 1.35
CA THR A 228 14.30 -0.45 -0.10
C THR A 228 13.46 -1.35 -1.01
N CYS A 229 12.57 -2.17 -0.45
CA CYS A 229 11.71 -3.10 -1.18
C CYS A 229 10.69 -2.37 -2.06
N ARG A 230 10.78 -2.55 -3.38
CA ARG A 230 9.83 -1.99 -4.35
C ARG A 230 8.39 -2.39 -4.05
N LYS A 231 8.12 -3.67 -3.82
CA LYS A 231 6.76 -4.16 -3.58
C LYS A 231 6.12 -3.57 -2.32
N ARG A 232 6.92 -3.33 -1.27
CA ARG A 232 6.44 -2.65 -0.06
C ARG A 232 6.14 -1.18 -0.32
N ALA A 233 6.95 -0.51 -1.14
CA ALA A 233 6.69 0.87 -1.55
C ALA A 233 5.39 0.96 -2.37
N GLU A 234 5.19 0.09 -3.35
CA GLU A 234 3.93 0.01 -4.13
C GLU A 234 2.71 -0.18 -3.23
N TYR A 235 2.77 -1.14 -2.30
CA TYR A 235 1.68 -1.42 -1.37
C TYR A 235 1.35 -0.22 -0.47
N ASN A 236 2.37 0.46 0.06
CA ASN A 236 2.16 1.65 0.88
C ASN A 236 1.67 2.86 0.07
N LEU A 237 2.09 3.01 -1.18
CA LEU A 237 1.60 4.07 -2.08
C LEU A 237 0.14 3.82 -2.50
N GLU A 238 -0.29 2.56 -2.62
CA GLU A 238 -1.70 2.23 -2.84
C GLU A 238 -2.56 2.65 -1.65
N LEU A 239 -2.07 2.44 -0.42
CA LEU A 239 -2.75 2.94 0.79
C LEU A 239 -2.82 4.47 0.82
N ALA A 240 -1.79 5.16 0.35
CA ALA A 240 -1.80 6.62 0.25
C ALA A 240 -2.90 7.13 -0.70
N LYS A 241 -3.30 6.38 -1.74
CA LYS A 241 -4.42 6.78 -2.62
C LYS A 241 -5.75 6.95 -1.87
N TYR A 242 -5.93 6.27 -0.73
CA TYR A 242 -7.13 6.44 0.10
C TYR A 242 -7.06 7.68 1.00
N ASP A 243 -5.87 8.18 1.35
CA ASP A 243 -5.69 9.49 2.00
C ASP A 243 -5.79 10.66 1.00
N PHE A 244 -5.72 10.36 -0.31
CA PHE A 244 -5.88 11.29 -1.43
C PHE A 244 -7.14 10.96 -2.26
N GLU A 245 -8.26 10.67 -1.61
CA GLU A 245 -9.53 10.57 -2.32
C GLU A 245 -9.87 11.97 -2.86
N GLU A 246 -9.60 12.21 -4.16
CA GLU A 246 -9.91 13.47 -4.83
C GLU A 246 -11.40 13.78 -4.64
N PRO A 247 -11.76 14.92 -4.03
CA PRO A 247 -13.15 15.31 -3.87
C PRO A 247 -13.85 15.33 -5.22
N ALA A 248 -15.15 15.04 -5.26
CA ALA A 248 -15.95 15.08 -6.49
C ALA A 248 -16.02 16.47 -7.15
N THR A 249 -15.45 17.50 -6.52
CA THR A 249 -15.44 18.90 -6.94
C THR A 249 -14.05 19.49 -6.75
N LEU A 250 -13.60 20.28 -7.72
CA LEU A 250 -12.35 21.04 -7.61
C LEU A 250 -12.46 22.10 -6.51
N ASP A 251 -11.39 22.30 -5.77
CA ASP A 251 -11.24 23.42 -4.85
C ASP A 251 -10.81 24.72 -5.57
N ASN A 252 -10.81 25.84 -4.82
CA ASN A 252 -10.52 27.15 -5.40
C ASN A 252 -9.05 27.29 -5.85
N ASP A 253 -8.11 26.62 -5.19
CA ASP A 253 -6.69 26.69 -5.53
C ASP A 253 -6.42 25.87 -6.81
N GLU A 254 -7.09 24.73 -6.96
CA GLU A 254 -7.09 23.94 -8.20
C GLU A 254 -7.66 24.74 -9.37
N ILE A 255 -8.80 25.41 -9.17
CA ILE A 255 -9.41 26.28 -10.20
C ILE A 255 -8.44 27.42 -10.58
N ALA A 256 -7.81 28.08 -9.62
CA ALA A 256 -6.84 29.15 -9.88
C ALA A 256 -5.60 28.65 -10.65
N ALA A 257 -5.09 27.47 -10.30
CA ALA A 257 -3.97 26.84 -10.99
C ALA A 257 -4.32 26.45 -12.44
N ILE A 258 -5.55 25.97 -12.68
CA ILE A 258 -6.07 25.68 -14.02
C ILE A 258 -6.18 26.97 -14.83
N LEU A 259 -6.77 28.03 -14.28
CA LEU A 259 -6.94 29.32 -14.96
C LEU A 259 -5.60 29.91 -15.40
N THR A 260 -4.54 29.74 -14.60
CA THR A 260 -3.19 30.22 -14.93
C THR A 260 -2.61 29.53 -16.17
N LYS A 261 -3.00 28.28 -16.44
CA LYS A 261 -2.49 27.47 -17.56
C LYS A 261 -3.46 27.36 -18.74
N ALA A 262 -4.71 27.79 -18.55
CA ALA A 262 -5.80 27.55 -19.50
C ALA A 262 -5.53 28.21 -20.86
N ASP A 263 -5.08 29.47 -20.86
CA ASP A 263 -4.82 30.20 -22.10
C ASP A 263 -3.66 29.61 -22.90
N GLU A 264 -2.59 29.17 -22.22
CA GLU A 264 -1.46 28.48 -22.85
C GLU A 264 -1.89 27.13 -23.44
N LEU A 265 -2.70 26.37 -22.71
CA LEU A 265 -3.25 25.09 -23.18
C LEU A 265 -4.13 25.29 -24.42
N VAL A 266 -5.01 26.29 -24.42
CA VAL A 266 -5.87 26.62 -25.57
C VAL A 266 -5.02 27.05 -26.76
N SER A 267 -3.99 27.88 -26.55
CA SER A 267 -3.06 28.28 -27.59
C SER A 267 -2.38 27.05 -28.22
N TRP A 268 -1.80 26.18 -27.40
CA TRP A 268 -1.13 24.97 -27.88
C TRP A 268 -2.08 24.04 -28.63
N VAL A 269 -3.31 23.86 -28.14
CA VAL A 269 -4.34 23.07 -28.84
C VAL A 269 -4.66 23.67 -30.22
N ASN A 270 -4.71 25.00 -30.35
CA ASN A 270 -4.91 25.66 -31.64
C ASN A 270 -3.69 25.45 -32.56
N ASP A 271 -2.46 25.58 -32.04
CA ASP A 271 -1.24 25.31 -32.80
C ASP A 271 -1.22 23.87 -33.34
N VAL A 272 -1.63 22.89 -32.53
CA VAL A 272 -1.75 21.48 -32.95
C VAL A 272 -2.82 21.31 -34.03
N LYS A 273 -3.97 21.97 -33.91
CA LYS A 273 -5.03 21.93 -34.93
C LYS A 273 -4.55 22.51 -36.25
N ASP A 274 -3.85 23.64 -36.22
CA ASP A 274 -3.34 24.31 -37.41
C ASP A 274 -2.25 23.48 -38.09
N TYR A 275 -1.33 22.91 -37.30
CA TYR A 275 -0.35 21.96 -37.79
C TYR A 275 -1.00 20.74 -38.46
N ALA A 276 -1.95 20.09 -37.78
CA ALA A 276 -2.64 18.91 -38.30
C ALA A 276 -3.43 19.23 -39.59
N LEU A 277 -4.05 20.41 -39.68
CA LEU A 277 -4.73 20.85 -40.89
C LEU A 277 -3.75 21.03 -42.06
N ASN A 278 -2.61 21.69 -41.83
CA ASN A 278 -1.58 21.90 -42.85
C ASN A 278 -1.01 20.58 -43.36
N GLU A 279 -0.69 19.65 -42.45
CA GLU A 279 -0.21 18.31 -42.81
C GLU A 279 -1.28 17.51 -43.57
N ALA A 280 -2.55 17.61 -43.16
CA ALA A 280 -3.64 16.93 -43.85
C ALA A 280 -3.88 17.47 -45.26
N LEU A 281 -3.68 18.78 -45.49
CA LEU A 281 -3.71 19.39 -46.82
C LEU A 281 -2.54 18.92 -47.70
N ASN A 282 -1.40 18.56 -47.10
CA ASN A 282 -0.22 18.00 -47.77
C ASN A 282 -0.28 16.47 -47.97
N GLY A 283 -1.36 15.81 -47.56
CA GLY A 283 -1.63 14.40 -47.83
C GLY A 283 -1.48 13.46 -46.62
N THR A 284 -1.10 13.97 -45.45
CA THR A 284 -1.04 13.17 -44.21
C THR A 284 -2.45 12.82 -43.72
N LYS A 285 -2.65 11.61 -43.19
CA LYS A 285 -3.95 11.17 -42.65
C LYS A 285 -3.89 11.02 -41.14
N PHE A 286 -4.85 11.64 -40.45
CA PHE A 286 -5.08 11.46 -39.02
C PHE A 286 -6.34 10.61 -38.81
N GLU A 287 -6.24 9.54 -38.03
CA GLU A 287 -7.35 8.61 -37.79
C GLU A 287 -8.53 9.33 -37.11
N GLY A 288 -9.74 9.15 -37.64
CA GLY A 288 -10.94 9.84 -37.17
C GLY A 288 -11.18 11.24 -37.76
N PHE A 289 -10.27 11.78 -38.58
CA PHE A 289 -10.38 13.12 -39.15
C PHE A 289 -10.39 13.11 -40.69
N LYS A 290 -11.07 14.10 -41.29
CA LYS A 290 -11.06 14.35 -42.74
C LYS A 290 -11.09 15.85 -43.03
N VAL A 291 -10.45 16.27 -44.12
CA VAL A 291 -10.53 17.65 -44.62
C VAL A 291 -11.77 17.80 -45.50
N VAL A 292 -12.55 18.86 -45.28
CA VAL A 292 -13.74 19.21 -46.06
C VAL A 292 -13.75 20.71 -46.34
N SER A 293 -14.48 21.15 -47.37
CA SER A 293 -14.73 22.58 -47.59
C SER A 293 -15.50 23.17 -46.42
N GLY A 294 -15.05 24.33 -45.93
CA GLY A 294 -15.78 25.11 -44.94
C GLY A 294 -17.15 25.59 -45.45
N ARG A 295 -18.00 26.07 -44.55
CA ARG A 295 -19.30 26.64 -44.93
C ARG A 295 -19.08 27.91 -45.75
N SER A 296 -19.58 27.95 -46.98
CA SER A 296 -19.62 29.18 -47.79
C SER A 296 -20.98 29.88 -47.63
N ASN A 297 -20.98 31.19 -47.43
CA ASN A 297 -22.20 31.99 -47.48
C ASN A 297 -22.49 32.42 -48.93
N ARG A 298 -23.75 32.34 -49.36
CA ARG A 298 -24.18 32.92 -50.64
C ARG A 298 -24.01 34.44 -50.58
N LYS A 299 -23.44 35.00 -51.64
CA LYS A 299 -23.36 36.44 -51.87
C LYS A 299 -24.09 36.77 -53.16
N TYR A 300 -24.72 37.93 -53.22
CA TYR A 300 -25.24 38.44 -54.49
C TYR A 300 -24.08 38.75 -55.41
N THR A 301 -24.22 38.40 -56.69
CA THR A 301 -23.21 38.65 -57.72
C THR A 301 -23.22 40.10 -58.18
N ASP A 302 -24.39 40.74 -58.15
CA ASP A 302 -24.61 42.14 -58.47
C ASP A 302 -25.78 42.65 -57.61
N GLU A 303 -25.47 43.47 -56.62
CA GLU A 303 -26.46 43.98 -55.67
C GLU A 303 -27.45 44.94 -56.34
N SER A 304 -27.06 45.66 -57.39
CA SER A 304 -27.93 46.58 -58.12
C SER A 304 -28.94 45.83 -58.96
N ALA A 305 -28.51 44.82 -59.72
CA ALA A 305 -29.42 43.97 -60.48
C ALA A 305 -30.42 43.23 -59.57
N VAL A 306 -29.96 42.80 -58.39
CA VAL A 306 -30.83 42.19 -57.38
C VAL A 306 -31.86 43.20 -56.86
N ALA A 307 -31.44 44.42 -56.54
CA ALA A 307 -32.35 45.47 -56.09
C ALA A 307 -33.42 45.78 -57.14
N ASP A 308 -33.04 45.93 -58.41
CA ASP A 308 -33.97 46.21 -59.50
C ASP A 308 -35.04 45.12 -59.67
N VAL A 309 -34.63 43.84 -59.61
CA VAL A 309 -35.55 42.70 -59.71
C VAL A 309 -36.53 42.66 -58.53
N VAL A 310 -36.06 42.95 -57.32
CA VAL A 310 -36.91 42.94 -56.11
C VAL A 310 -37.87 44.14 -56.11
N ILE A 311 -37.43 45.32 -56.55
CA ILE A 311 -38.27 46.51 -56.73
C ILE A 311 -39.33 46.26 -57.80
N ALA A 312 -38.96 45.67 -58.94
CA ALA A 312 -39.91 45.30 -59.99
C ALA A 312 -40.96 44.29 -59.50
N ALA A 313 -40.60 43.42 -58.55
CA ALA A 313 -41.52 42.53 -57.84
C ALA A 313 -42.37 43.21 -56.76
N GLY A 314 -42.30 44.55 -56.65
CA GLY A 314 -43.10 45.35 -55.72
C GLY A 314 -42.65 45.27 -54.26
N ARG A 315 -41.39 44.91 -54.00
CA ARG A 315 -40.81 44.81 -52.65
C ARG A 315 -39.63 45.76 -52.50
N ASP A 316 -39.39 46.27 -51.29
CA ASP A 316 -38.19 47.08 -50.99
C ASP A 316 -37.02 46.13 -50.65
N PRO A 317 -35.96 46.06 -51.47
CA PRO A 317 -34.81 45.20 -51.21
C PRO A 317 -33.90 45.71 -50.09
N TYR A 318 -34.10 46.95 -49.62
CA TYR A 318 -33.22 47.59 -48.66
C TYR A 318 -33.79 47.55 -47.24
N GLU A 319 -32.94 47.30 -46.26
CA GLU A 319 -33.29 47.46 -44.86
C GLU A 319 -33.16 48.92 -44.44
N LYS A 320 -34.22 49.51 -43.88
CA LYS A 320 -34.15 50.80 -43.20
C LYS A 320 -33.60 50.62 -41.78
N LYS A 321 -32.30 50.80 -41.61
CA LYS A 321 -31.62 50.69 -40.31
C LYS A 321 -31.33 52.07 -39.71
N LEU A 322 -31.60 52.22 -38.41
CA LEU A 322 -31.18 53.41 -37.65
C LEU A 322 -29.65 53.52 -37.68
N LEU A 323 -29.14 54.73 -37.91
CA LEU A 323 -27.69 54.96 -37.90
C LEU A 323 -27.11 54.62 -36.52
N GLY A 324 -25.96 53.92 -36.52
CA GLY A 324 -25.20 53.72 -35.29
C GLY A 324 -24.71 55.06 -34.73
N ILE A 325 -24.43 55.11 -33.42
CA ILE A 325 -24.09 56.33 -32.69
C ILE A 325 -23.08 57.20 -33.45
N THR A 326 -21.96 56.62 -33.89
CA THR A 326 -20.92 57.35 -34.63
C THR A 326 -21.42 58.01 -35.92
N ALA A 327 -22.20 57.28 -36.74
CA ALA A 327 -22.74 57.79 -38.00
C ALA A 327 -23.85 58.82 -37.75
N MET A 328 -24.65 58.63 -36.70
CA MET A 328 -25.70 59.57 -36.28
C MET A 328 -25.11 60.88 -35.73
N THR A 329 -24.02 60.79 -34.94
CA THR A 329 -23.27 61.96 -34.45
C THR A 329 -22.62 62.72 -35.61
N ALA A 330 -22.09 62.02 -36.63
CA ALA A 330 -21.55 62.66 -37.82
C ALA A 330 -22.63 63.40 -38.64
N LEU A 331 -23.84 62.84 -38.74
CA LEU A 331 -24.97 63.45 -39.45
C LEU A 331 -25.49 64.71 -38.76
N LEU A 332 -25.65 64.66 -37.43
CA LEU A 332 -26.28 65.75 -36.66
C LEU A 332 -25.27 66.80 -36.16
N GLY A 333 -23.99 66.43 -36.08
CA GLY A 333 -22.97 67.19 -35.36
C GLY A 333 -23.02 66.94 -33.85
N LYS A 334 -21.87 66.94 -33.17
CA LYS A 334 -21.75 66.54 -31.76
C LYS A 334 -22.69 67.30 -30.82
N LYS A 335 -22.76 68.64 -30.97
CA LYS A 335 -23.59 69.49 -30.11
C LYS A 335 -25.07 69.17 -30.24
N THR A 336 -25.58 69.14 -31.48
CA THR A 336 -26.98 68.79 -31.74
C THR A 336 -27.28 67.35 -31.34
N PHE A 337 -26.39 66.40 -31.62
CA PHE A 337 -26.55 65.01 -31.16
C PHE A 337 -26.72 64.93 -29.63
N GLU A 338 -25.88 65.62 -28.85
CA GLU A 338 -26.02 65.67 -27.39
C GLU A 338 -27.33 66.36 -26.97
N ASP A 339 -27.68 67.49 -27.59
CA ASP A 339 -28.89 68.27 -27.25
C ASP A 339 -30.20 67.50 -27.50
N ILE A 340 -30.31 66.73 -28.59
CA ILE A 340 -31.56 66.03 -28.95
C ILE A 340 -31.56 64.53 -28.63
N LEU A 341 -30.40 63.87 -28.61
CA LEU A 341 -30.29 62.42 -28.41
C LEU A 341 -29.52 62.03 -27.15
N GLY A 342 -28.86 62.96 -26.45
CA GLY A 342 -28.05 62.65 -25.26
C GLY A 342 -28.84 61.88 -24.19
N GLY A 343 -30.08 62.32 -23.91
CA GLY A 343 -30.99 61.63 -22.99
C GLY A 343 -31.59 60.31 -23.51
N LEU A 344 -31.31 59.94 -24.76
CA LEU A 344 -31.72 58.68 -25.39
C LEU A 344 -30.52 57.73 -25.61
N THR A 345 -29.36 58.04 -25.02
CA THR A 345 -28.18 57.18 -25.05
C THR A 345 -27.83 56.70 -23.65
N PHE A 346 -27.43 55.43 -23.54
CA PHE A 346 -26.99 54.81 -22.30
C PHE A 346 -25.69 54.08 -22.55
N LYS A 347 -24.70 54.28 -21.67
CA LYS A 347 -23.45 53.52 -21.67
C LYS A 347 -23.53 52.51 -20.52
N PRO A 348 -23.85 51.23 -20.80
CA PRO A 348 -23.87 50.22 -19.76
C PRO A 348 -22.49 50.04 -19.13
N PRO A 349 -22.40 49.74 -17.83
CA PRO A 349 -21.15 49.28 -17.23
C PRO A 349 -20.64 48.06 -17.99
N GLY A 350 -19.31 47.96 -18.10
CA GLY A 350 -18.68 46.80 -18.73
C GLY A 350 -18.97 45.55 -17.92
N LYS A 351 -19.29 44.44 -18.59
CA LYS A 351 -19.50 43.17 -17.88
C LYS A 351 -18.26 42.82 -17.05
N PRO A 352 -18.43 42.32 -15.80
CA PRO A 352 -17.31 41.82 -15.02
C PRO A 352 -16.56 40.73 -15.79
N VAL A 353 -15.23 40.79 -15.76
CA VAL A 353 -14.35 39.80 -16.37
C VAL A 353 -13.35 39.38 -15.31
N LEU A 354 -13.22 38.07 -15.11
CA LEU A 354 -12.20 37.50 -14.24
C LEU A 354 -10.85 37.59 -14.95
N VAL A 355 -9.87 38.20 -14.29
CA VAL A 355 -8.52 38.42 -14.81
C VAL A 355 -7.50 38.12 -13.73
N THR A 356 -6.24 37.98 -14.14
CA THR A 356 -5.12 37.76 -13.23
C THR A 356 -4.84 39.00 -12.37
N ALA A 357 -4.23 38.81 -11.20
CA ALA A 357 -4.00 39.89 -10.23
C ALA A 357 -3.01 40.99 -10.71
N ASP A 358 -2.29 40.75 -11.80
CA ASP A 358 -1.41 41.71 -12.47
C ASP A 358 -2.13 42.59 -13.50
N ASP A 359 -3.42 42.35 -13.77
CA ASP A 359 -4.24 43.26 -14.57
C ASP A 359 -4.31 44.65 -13.89
N LYS A 360 -4.07 45.70 -14.68
CA LYS A 360 -3.98 47.08 -14.16
C LYS A 360 -5.35 47.69 -13.82
N ARG A 361 -6.44 47.05 -14.23
CA ARG A 361 -7.80 47.52 -13.93
C ARG A 361 -8.10 47.33 -12.45
N PRO A 362 -8.79 48.29 -11.81
CA PRO A 362 -9.18 48.15 -10.41
C PRO A 362 -10.11 46.94 -10.24
N GLU A 363 -10.03 46.30 -9.07
CA GLU A 363 -10.93 45.21 -8.70
C GLU A 363 -12.39 45.67 -8.79
N TYR A 364 -13.24 44.79 -9.30
CA TYR A 364 -14.66 45.07 -9.47
C TYR A 364 -15.36 45.14 -8.11
N ASN A 365 -16.03 46.27 -7.83
CA ASN A 365 -16.77 46.50 -6.60
C ASN A 365 -18.27 46.63 -6.90
N SER A 366 -19.03 45.58 -6.64
CA SER A 366 -20.47 45.52 -6.90
C SER A 366 -21.30 46.52 -6.07
N ALA A 367 -20.78 47.00 -4.93
CA ALA A 367 -21.50 47.92 -4.07
C ALA A 367 -21.48 49.38 -4.57
N PHE A 368 -20.67 49.71 -5.58
CA PHE A 368 -20.60 51.07 -6.13
C PHE A 368 -21.55 51.26 -7.32
N GLU A 369 -21.86 50.21 -8.06
CA GLU A 369 -22.75 50.26 -9.23
C GLU A 369 -24.24 50.27 -8.86
N ASP A 370 -24.63 49.67 -7.72
CA ASP A 370 -26.03 49.66 -7.23
C ASP A 370 -26.54 51.03 -6.74
N PHE A 371 -25.67 52.02 -6.51
CA PHE A 371 -26.08 53.36 -6.05
C PHE A 371 -26.25 54.39 -7.18
N ASP A 372 -25.84 54.07 -8.41
CA ASP A 372 -25.97 54.97 -9.58
C ASP A 372 -27.26 54.72 -10.40
N GLU A 373 -28.15 53.81 -9.97
CA GLU A 373 -29.46 53.53 -10.59
C GLU A 373 -30.66 54.31 -9.97
N ASN A 374 -30.47 55.54 -9.48
CA ASN A 374 -31.60 56.42 -9.10
C ASN A 374 -31.64 57.74 -9.88
#